data_AF-A0A2D0JPP8-F1
#
_entry.id   AF-A0A2D0JPP8-F1
#
_cell.length_a   1.000
_cell.length_b   1.000
_cell.length_c   1.000
_cell.angle_alpha   90.00
_cell.angle_beta   90.00
_cell.angle_gamma   90.00
#
_symmetry.space_group_name_H-M   'P 1'
#
loop_
_entity.id
_entity.type
_entity.pdbx_description
1 polymer ?
#
loop_
_entity_poly.entity_id
_entity_poly.type
_entity_poly.pdbx_seq_one_letter_code
_entity_poly.pdbx_strand_id
1 'polypeptide(L)'
;MVQENLAIFKLIKQLEVSLHGEKRNNADWLSTVLHDDFLEISKSGHVYTKKIVFNELTTEIKTTSPIFSHHFFINYLDENIALLTYQSYEMNQAGNPFNQALRSSIWQLSSGNTWQLRFHQGTPMAL
;
A
#
# COMPACT_ATOMS: atom_id res chain seq x y z
N MET A 1 -23.22 0.97 -8.25
CA MET A 1 -22.67 -0.38 -8.57
C MET A 1 -21.47 -0.34 -9.52
N VAL A 2 -21.55 -0.53 -10.85
CA VAL A 2 -20.32 -0.68 -11.69
C VAL A 2 -19.45 0.59 -11.74
N GLN A 3 -20.04 1.76 -11.98
CA GLN A 3 -19.30 3.02 -12.10
C GLN A 3 -18.74 3.52 -10.76
N GLU A 4 -19.46 3.24 -9.69
CA GLU A 4 -19.05 3.50 -8.31
C GLU A 4 -17.87 2.61 -7.90
N ASN A 5 -17.91 1.32 -8.21
CA ASN A 5 -16.78 0.42 -8.01
C ASN A 5 -15.56 0.92 -8.80
N LEU A 6 -15.73 1.36 -10.05
CA LEU A 6 -14.62 1.93 -10.82
C LEU A 6 -14.02 3.19 -10.16
N ALA A 7 -14.83 4.04 -9.54
CA ALA A 7 -14.36 5.21 -8.80
C ALA A 7 -13.61 4.81 -7.52
N ILE A 8 -14.14 3.88 -6.74
CA ILE A 8 -13.51 3.35 -5.53
C ILE A 8 -12.17 2.68 -5.88
N PHE A 9 -12.12 1.90 -6.96
CA PHE A 9 -10.88 1.29 -7.43
C PHE A 9 -9.80 2.32 -7.74
N LYS A 10 -10.15 3.37 -8.49
CA LYS A 10 -9.22 4.46 -8.82
C LYS A 10 -8.72 5.16 -7.56
N LEU A 11 -9.61 5.43 -6.61
CA LEU A 11 -9.26 6.04 -5.33
C LEU A 11 -8.29 5.14 -4.55
N ILE A 12 -8.66 3.88 -4.27
CA ILE A 12 -7.82 2.94 -3.52
C ILE A 12 -6.45 2.77 -4.18
N LYS A 13 -6.39 2.65 -5.51
CA LYS A 13 -5.12 2.61 -6.24
C LYS A 13 -4.28 3.86 -6.02
N GLN A 14 -4.88 5.05 -6.05
CA GLN A 14 -4.16 6.31 -5.78
C GLN A 14 -3.65 6.38 -4.34
N LEU A 15 -4.46 5.95 -3.37
CA LEU A 15 -4.05 5.88 -1.96
C LEU A 15 -2.86 4.92 -1.78
N GLU A 16 -2.94 3.72 -2.36
CA GLU A 16 -1.87 2.71 -2.34
C GLU A 16 -0.57 3.25 -2.94
N VAL A 17 -0.62 3.82 -4.16
CA VAL A 17 0.56 4.32 -4.86
C VAL A 17 1.16 5.53 -4.14
N SER A 18 0.37 6.33 -3.41
CA SER A 18 0.92 7.45 -2.63
C SER A 18 1.91 7.00 -1.54
N LEU A 19 1.81 5.74 -1.08
CA LEU A 19 2.72 5.11 -0.12
C LEU A 19 4.02 4.59 -0.77
N HIS A 20 4.11 4.58 -2.10
CA HIS A 20 5.35 4.19 -2.82
C HIS A 20 6.40 5.30 -2.87
N GLY A 21 6.04 6.55 -2.58
CA GLY A 21 7.00 7.65 -2.56
C GLY A 21 6.42 8.98 -2.12
N GLU A 22 5.49 9.56 -2.89
CA GLU A 22 5.12 10.98 -2.78
C GLU A 22 4.74 11.44 -1.37
N LYS A 23 4.01 10.60 -0.63
CA LYS A 23 3.52 10.91 0.71
C LYS A 23 4.03 9.97 1.79
N ARG A 24 4.98 9.10 1.44
CA ARG A 24 5.46 8.01 2.31
C ARG A 24 5.99 8.53 3.65
N ASN A 25 6.66 9.68 3.68
CA ASN A 25 7.20 10.27 4.90
C ASN A 25 6.30 11.37 5.51
N ASN A 26 5.09 11.59 4.98
CA ASN A 26 4.19 12.65 5.45
C ASN A 26 3.36 12.17 6.65
N ALA A 27 3.64 12.71 7.84
CA ALA A 27 2.99 12.30 9.09
C ALA A 27 1.46 12.49 9.09
N ASP A 28 0.96 13.61 8.57
CA ASP A 28 -0.49 13.87 8.52
C ASP A 28 -1.20 12.89 7.58
N TRP A 29 -0.54 12.60 6.46
CA TRP A 29 -1.02 11.61 5.50
C TRP A 29 -1.07 10.21 6.11
N LEU A 30 0.04 9.76 6.70
CA LEU A 30 0.13 8.44 7.34
C LEU A 30 -0.91 8.27 8.45
N SER A 31 -1.13 9.32 9.25
CA SER A 31 -2.14 9.31 10.31
C SER A 31 -3.55 9.07 9.76
N THR A 32 -3.83 9.62 8.57
CA THR A 32 -5.13 9.55 7.90
C THR A 32 -5.32 8.23 7.14
N VAL A 33 -4.32 7.82 6.36
CA VAL A 33 -4.44 6.69 5.42
C VAL A 33 -4.27 5.34 6.10
N LEU A 34 -3.52 5.24 7.20
CA LEU A 34 -3.37 3.99 7.95
C LEU A 34 -4.52 3.84 8.94
N HIS A 35 -5.22 2.70 8.87
CA HIS A 35 -6.23 2.35 9.85
C HIS A 35 -5.59 2.18 11.24
N ASP A 36 -6.28 2.53 12.33
CA ASP A 36 -5.71 2.44 13.69
C ASP A 36 -5.19 1.05 14.06
N ASP A 37 -5.95 0.02 13.70
CA ASP A 37 -5.56 -1.40 13.77
C ASP A 37 -4.73 -1.90 12.57
N PHE A 38 -3.99 -1.02 11.88
CA PHE A 38 -3.17 -1.43 10.74
C PHE A 38 -2.09 -2.46 11.13
N LEU A 39 -1.95 -3.46 10.26
CA LEU A 39 -0.96 -4.53 10.37
C LEU A 39 -0.23 -4.72 9.03
N GLU A 40 1.10 -4.76 9.08
CA GLU A 40 1.93 -5.12 7.94
C GLU A 40 2.68 -6.43 8.18
N ILE A 41 2.73 -7.28 7.17
CA ILE A 41 3.70 -8.39 7.08
C ILE A 41 4.68 -8.05 5.96
N SER A 42 5.91 -7.73 6.32
CA SER A 42 6.92 -7.33 5.33
C SER A 42 7.40 -8.51 4.49
N LYS A 43 8.15 -8.20 3.42
CA LYS A 43 8.79 -9.22 2.57
C LYS A 43 9.73 -10.17 3.32
N SER A 44 10.25 -9.76 4.48
CA SER A 44 11.11 -10.59 5.33
C SER A 44 10.32 -11.37 6.39
N GLY A 45 8.99 -11.28 6.39
CA GLY A 45 8.11 -11.98 7.33
C GLY A 45 7.99 -11.31 8.70
N HIS A 46 8.53 -10.11 8.87
CA HIS A 46 8.34 -9.35 10.11
C HIS A 46 6.96 -8.70 10.13
N VAL A 47 6.37 -8.63 11.34
CA VAL A 47 5.06 -8.05 11.56
C VAL A 47 5.19 -6.67 12.20
N TYR A 48 4.54 -5.68 11.60
CA TYR A 48 4.59 -4.29 12.05
C TYR A 48 3.19 -3.74 12.30
N THR A 49 3.06 -2.91 13.33
CA THR A 49 1.83 -2.18 13.66
C THR A 49 1.86 -0.78 13.06
N LYS A 50 0.72 -0.07 13.05
CA LYS A 50 0.65 1.36 12.69
C LYS A 50 1.74 2.18 13.36
N LYS A 51 1.93 2.02 14.68
CA LYS A 51 2.93 2.80 15.44
C LYS A 51 4.35 2.58 14.92
N ILE A 52 4.71 1.33 14.61
CA ILE A 52 6.06 1.02 14.13
C ILE A 52 6.26 1.59 12.72
N VAL A 53 5.36 1.26 11.79
CA VAL A 53 5.44 1.74 10.40
C VAL A 53 5.41 3.27 10.35
N PHE A 54 4.55 3.92 11.13
CA PHE A 54 4.49 5.38 11.21
C PHE A 54 5.84 6.00 11.61
N ASN A 55 6.45 5.47 12.68
CA ASN A 55 7.74 5.98 13.15
C ASN A 55 8.86 5.73 12.14
N GLU A 56 8.92 4.53 11.54
CA GLU A 56 9.94 4.19 10.55
C GLU A 56 9.82 5.09 9.30
N LEU A 57 8.61 5.25 8.76
CA LEU A 57 8.38 6.05 7.56
C LEU A 57 8.58 7.55 7.80
N THR A 58 8.21 8.09 8.96
CA THR A 58 8.44 9.52 9.26
C THR A 58 9.90 9.87 9.52
N THR A 59 10.74 8.88 9.86
CA THR A 59 12.19 9.05 10.10
C THR A 59 13.07 8.52 8.97
N GLU A 60 12.49 7.87 7.97
CA GLU A 60 13.19 7.34 6.80
C GLU A 60 13.86 8.49 6.03
N ILE A 61 15.18 8.36 5.82
CA ILE A 61 15.94 9.27 4.96
C ILE A 61 15.64 8.90 3.51
N LYS A 62 15.34 9.89 2.66
CA LYS A 62 14.99 9.74 1.23
C LYS A 62 16.16 9.20 0.37
N THR A 63 16.62 7.99 0.65
CA THR A 63 17.63 7.28 -0.14
C THR A 63 17.05 6.09 -0.91
N THR A 64 15.74 5.84 -0.78
CA THR A 64 15.08 4.71 -1.43
C THR A 64 14.76 4.99 -2.89
N SER A 65 15.06 4.01 -3.75
CA SER A 65 14.66 4.02 -5.16
C SER A 65 13.14 4.10 -5.28
N PRO A 66 12.59 4.76 -6.31
CA PRO A 66 11.15 4.77 -6.55
C PRO A 66 10.62 3.33 -6.67
N ILE A 67 9.53 3.05 -5.97
CA ILE A 67 8.79 1.81 -6.14
C ILE A 67 7.79 2.02 -7.27
N PHE A 68 7.88 1.18 -8.30
CA PHE A 68 6.94 1.13 -9.41
C PHE A 68 5.93 0.00 -9.17
N SER A 69 4.73 0.14 -9.76
CA SER A 69 3.66 -0.84 -9.58
C SER A 69 2.74 -0.96 -10.79
N HIS A 70 2.27 -2.18 -11.07
CA HIS A 70 1.36 -2.50 -12.18
C HIS A 70 0.52 -3.75 -11.89
N HIS A 71 -0.32 -4.13 -12.85
CA HIS A 71 -1.23 -5.29 -12.77
C HIS A 71 -2.12 -5.26 -11.51
N PHE A 72 -2.79 -4.14 -11.30
CA PHE A 72 -3.72 -3.96 -10.18
C PHE A 72 -5.03 -4.70 -10.41
N PHE A 73 -5.44 -5.48 -9.41
CA PHE A 73 -6.74 -6.14 -9.34
C PHE A 73 -7.38 -5.82 -8.00
N ILE A 74 -8.67 -5.46 -8.04
CA ILE A 74 -9.46 -5.20 -6.84
C ILE A 74 -10.58 -6.22 -6.71
N ASN A 75 -10.80 -6.70 -5.49
CA ASN A 75 -11.93 -7.55 -5.12
C ASN A 75 -12.67 -6.88 -3.96
N TYR A 76 -13.98 -6.69 -4.09
CA TYR A 76 -14.82 -6.14 -3.03
C TYR A 76 -15.29 -7.29 -2.15
N LEU A 77 -14.74 -7.36 -0.94
CA LEU A 77 -15.09 -8.40 0.02
C LEU A 77 -16.41 -8.06 0.73
N ASP A 78 -16.70 -6.77 0.86
CA ASP A 78 -17.94 -6.22 1.40
C ASP A 78 -18.16 -4.78 0.86
N GLU A 79 -19.28 -4.14 1.22
CA GLU A 79 -19.55 -2.72 0.88
C GLU A 79 -18.45 -1.77 1.36
N ASN A 80 -17.84 -2.09 2.50
CA ASN A 80 -16.86 -1.25 3.19
C ASN A 80 -15.46 -1.88 3.21
N ILE A 81 -15.24 -2.99 2.48
CA ILE A 81 -13.96 -3.73 2.51
C ILE A 81 -13.54 -4.11 1.09
N ALA A 82 -12.31 -3.75 0.72
CA ALA A 82 -11.73 -4.10 -0.56
C ALA A 82 -10.33 -4.71 -0.40
N LEU A 83 -10.07 -5.77 -1.15
CA LEU A 83 -8.77 -6.37 -1.34
C LEU A 83 -8.15 -5.84 -2.64
N LEU A 84 -6.97 -5.24 -2.56
CA LEU A 84 -6.18 -4.85 -3.70
C LEU A 84 -4.96 -5.77 -3.81
N THR A 85 -4.72 -6.33 -4.99
CA THR A 85 -3.51 -7.09 -5.29
C THR A 85 -2.82 -6.53 -6.52
N TYR A 86 -1.49 -6.53 -6.52
CA TYR A 86 -0.70 -5.96 -7.61
C TYR A 86 0.76 -6.42 -7.57
N GLN A 87 1.52 -6.08 -8.60
CA GLN A 87 2.96 -6.30 -8.67
C GLN A 87 3.71 -4.99 -8.43
N SER A 88 4.82 -5.06 -7.70
CA SER A 88 5.74 -3.93 -7.52
C SER A 88 7.18 -4.31 -7.79
N TYR A 89 7.99 -3.34 -8.17
CA TYR A 89 9.42 -3.49 -8.42
C TYR A 89 10.15 -2.16 -8.21
N GLU A 90 11.46 -2.23 -8.11
CA GLU A 90 12.36 -1.08 -8.16
C GLU A 90 13.25 -1.17 -9.39
N MET A 91 13.86 -0.06 -9.81
CA MET A 91 14.77 -0.02 -10.97
C MET A 91 16.19 0.21 -10.51
N ASN A 92 17.12 -0.65 -10.95
CA ASN A 92 18.54 -0.45 -10.65
C ASN A 92 19.14 0.66 -11.55
N GLN A 93 20.39 1.04 -11.31
CA GLN A 93 21.07 2.09 -12.09
C GLN A 93 21.19 1.77 -13.59
N ALA A 94 21.13 0.49 -13.97
CA ALA A 94 21.16 0.04 -15.36
C ALA A 94 19.75 0.00 -16.00
N GLY A 95 18.70 0.41 -15.28
CA GLY A 95 17.32 0.40 -15.77
C GLY A 95 16.66 -0.98 -15.79
N ASN A 96 17.18 -1.97 -15.05
CA ASN A 96 16.57 -3.29 -14.95
C ASN A 96 15.71 -3.41 -13.67
N PRO A 97 14.54 -4.07 -13.74
CA PRO A 97 13.68 -4.28 -12.59
C PRO A 97 14.32 -5.25 -11.60
N PHE A 98 14.27 -4.91 -10.31
CA PHE A 98 14.72 -5.75 -9.21
C PHE A 98 13.77 -5.61 -8.00
N ASN A 99 14.04 -6.36 -6.93
CA ASN A 99 13.23 -6.38 -5.71
C ASN A 99 11.73 -6.66 -5.93
N GLN A 100 11.40 -7.44 -6.97
CA GLN A 100 10.02 -7.68 -7.39
C GLN A 100 9.20 -8.37 -6.29
N ALA A 101 7.93 -7.99 -6.16
CA ALA A 101 7.03 -8.54 -5.16
C ALA A 101 5.57 -8.55 -5.64
N LEU A 102 4.84 -9.57 -5.22
CA LEU A 102 3.38 -9.57 -5.18
C LEU A 102 2.94 -8.85 -3.91
N ARG A 103 2.06 -7.87 -4.06
CA ARG A 103 1.51 -7.10 -2.94
C ARG A 103 0.03 -7.38 -2.78
N SER A 104 -0.40 -7.37 -1.53
CA SER A 104 -1.79 -7.55 -1.12
C SER A 104 -2.10 -6.55 -0.02
N SER A 105 -3.14 -5.75 -0.22
CA SER A 105 -3.63 -4.81 0.78
C SER A 105 -5.13 -4.94 1.00
N ILE A 106 -5.56 -4.84 2.26
CA ILE A 106 -6.98 -4.72 2.60
C ILE A 106 -7.23 -3.26 2.97
N TRP A 107 -8.20 -2.68 2.30
CA TRP A 107 -8.72 -1.34 2.55
C TRP A 107 -10.07 -1.44 3.22
N GLN A 108 -10.30 -0.59 4.21
CA GLN A 108 -11.55 -0.52 4.97
C GLN A 108 -12.07 0.91 4.98
N LEU A 109 -13.36 1.10 4.69
CA LEU A 109 -14.02 2.38 4.79
C LEU A 109 -14.33 2.67 6.27
N SER A 110 -13.81 3.78 6.78
CA SER A 110 -14.10 4.22 8.15
C SER A 110 -15.49 4.83 8.26
N SER A 111 -15.99 4.98 9.49
CA SER A 111 -17.25 5.69 9.78
C SER A 111 -17.24 7.16 9.31
N GLY A 112 -16.05 7.74 9.11
CA GLY A 112 -15.86 9.08 8.53
C GLY A 112 -15.82 9.08 6.99
N ASN A 113 -16.27 8.02 6.32
CA ASN A 113 -16.25 7.86 4.86
C ASN A 113 -14.87 8.03 4.22
N THR A 114 -13.81 7.63 4.94
CA THR A 114 -12.44 7.65 4.43
C THR A 114 -11.92 6.22 4.32
N TRP A 115 -11.41 5.84 3.14
CA TRP A 115 -10.75 4.55 2.96
C TRP A 115 -9.38 4.56 3.65
N GLN A 116 -9.13 3.54 4.47
CA GLN A 116 -7.90 3.38 5.21
C GLN A 116 -7.30 2.00 4.98
N LEU A 117 -5.98 1.94 4.91
CA LEU A 117 -5.22 0.70 4.77
C LEU A 117 -5.27 -0.05 6.10
N ARG A 118 -5.94 -1.21 6.12
CA ARG A 118 -6.14 -2.07 7.29
C ARG A 118 -5.07 -3.16 7.39
N PHE A 119 -4.61 -3.67 6.26
CA PHE A 119 -3.59 -4.71 6.20
C PHE A 119 -2.73 -4.55 4.96
N HIS A 120 -1.44 -4.86 5.07
CA HIS A 120 -0.53 -4.92 3.93
C HIS A 120 0.43 -6.10 4.01
N GLN A 121 0.70 -6.74 2.88
CA GLN A 121 1.75 -7.74 2.76
C GLN A 121 2.46 -7.65 1.41
N GLY A 122 3.78 -7.82 1.45
CA GLY A 122 4.60 -8.04 0.26
C GLY A 122 5.22 -9.44 0.28
N THR A 123 5.08 -10.19 -0.80
CA THR A 123 5.72 -11.50 -0.99
C THR A 123 6.70 -11.41 -2.15
N PRO A 124 7.99 -11.77 -2.01
CA PRO A 124 8.92 -11.83 -3.13
C PRO A 124 8.35 -12.69 -4.27
N MET A 125 8.48 -12.24 -5.51
CA MET A 125 8.16 -13.09 -6.66
C MET A 125 9.18 -14.21 -6.77
N ALA A 126 8.72 -15.42 -7.10
CA ALA A 126 9.61 -16.52 -7.41
C ALA A 126 10.49 -16.16 -8.61
N LEU A 127 11.73 -16.65 -8.59
CA LEU A 127 12.69 -16.54 -9.69
C LEU A 127 12.27 -17.40 -10.90
#